data_AF-A0A848ZGG2-F1
#
_entry.id   AF-A0A848ZGG2-F1
#
_cell.length_a   1.000
_cell.length_b   1.000
_cell.length_c   1.000
_cell.angle_alpha   90.00
_cell.angle_beta   90.00
_cell.angle_gamma   90.00
#
_symmetry.space_group_name_H-M   'P 1'
#
loop_
_entity.id
_entity.type
_entity.pdbx_description
1 polymer ?
#
loop_
_entity_poly.entity_id
_entity_poly.type
_entity_poly.pdbx_seq_one_letter_code
_entity_poly.pdbx_strand_id
1 'polypeptide(L)'
;MRKNGVKTVKVKPDLAVLWNNKGAEFFRLERYAEARAAFNQATEIRPTLVPAWYNLASVCVAEGKKEEAVTKLEKAIKTDPDIKKTVRQANCFKALWKNKDFKRLIAN
;
A
#
# COMPACT_ATOMS: atom_id res chain seq x y z
N MET A 1 7.67 49.38 -3.20
CA MET A 1 7.30 48.45 -4.29
C MET A 1 7.70 47.04 -3.90
N ARG A 2 6.77 46.08 -3.99
CA ARG A 2 6.94 44.67 -3.60
C ARG A 2 7.87 43.95 -4.57
N LYS A 3 8.82 43.15 -4.06
CA LYS A 3 9.36 41.98 -4.77
C LYS A 3 9.50 40.82 -3.77
N ASN A 4 8.36 40.27 -3.36
CA ASN A 4 8.35 38.92 -2.81
C ASN A 4 8.55 37.97 -4.00
N GLY A 5 9.80 37.57 -4.21
CA GLY A 5 10.13 36.49 -5.14
C GLY A 5 9.45 35.22 -4.65
N VAL A 6 8.33 34.87 -5.26
CA VAL A 6 7.66 33.60 -5.02
C VAL A 6 8.65 32.54 -5.49
N LYS A 7 9.33 31.90 -4.54
CA LYS A 7 10.21 30.77 -4.80
C LYS A 7 9.28 29.66 -5.28
N THR A 8 9.17 29.49 -6.59
CA THR A 8 8.46 28.37 -7.21
C THR A 8 9.18 27.10 -6.81
N VAL A 9 8.79 26.50 -5.68
CA VAL A 9 9.22 25.16 -5.31
C VAL A 9 8.59 24.23 -6.32
N LYS A 10 9.36 23.86 -7.36
CA LYS A 10 9.04 22.71 -8.19
C LYS A 10 9.10 21.48 -7.30
N VAL A 11 7.97 21.11 -6.70
CA VAL A 11 7.83 19.81 -6.03
C VAL A 11 7.93 18.77 -7.14
N LYS A 12 9.09 18.12 -7.26
CA LYS A 12 9.20 16.94 -8.12
C LYS A 12 8.24 15.89 -7.56
N PRO A 13 7.33 15.32 -8.37
CA PRO A 13 6.50 14.23 -7.92
C PRO A 13 7.38 13.09 -7.41
N ASP A 14 7.04 12.58 -6.23
CA ASP A 14 7.67 11.39 -5.69
C ASP A 14 7.30 10.20 -6.57
N LEU A 15 8.29 9.65 -7.28
CA LEU A 15 8.08 8.60 -8.27
C LEU A 15 7.42 7.35 -7.67
N ALA A 16 7.75 7.00 -6.42
CA ALA A 16 7.11 5.87 -5.74
C ALA A 16 5.62 6.16 -5.46
N VAL A 17 5.27 7.39 -5.08
CA VAL A 17 3.87 7.81 -4.92
C VAL A 17 3.13 7.77 -6.24
N LEU A 18 3.76 8.19 -7.34
CA LEU A 18 3.14 8.12 -8.67
C LEU A 18 2.82 6.68 -9.08
N TRP A 19 3.75 5.75 -8.88
CA TRP A 19 3.52 4.33 -9.14
C TRP A 19 2.42 3.74 -8.24
N ASN A 20 2.39 4.13 -6.96
CA ASN A 20 1.31 3.74 -6.07
C ASN A 20 -0.06 4.25 -6.56
N ASN A 21 -0.15 5.52 -6.96
CA ASN A 21 -1.40 6.09 -7.44
C ASN A 21 -1.85 5.41 -8.75
N LYS A 22 -0.92 5.15 -9.66
CA LYS A 22 -1.18 4.38 -10.88
C LYS A 22 -1.71 2.98 -10.58
N GLY A 23 -1.14 2.30 -9.58
CA GLY A 23 -1.62 1.01 -9.11
C GLY A 23 -3.03 1.08 -8.52
N ALA A 24 -3.34 2.13 -7.77
CA ALA A 24 -4.67 2.34 -7.19
C ALA A 24 -5.73 2.55 -8.28
N GLU A 25 -5.39 3.28 -9.35
CA GLU A 25 -6.29 3.42 -10.51
C GLU A 25 -6.54 2.09 -11.21
N PHE A 26 -5.51 1.27 -11.45
CA PHE A 26 -5.71 -0.06 -12.01
C PHE A 26 -6.53 -0.97 -11.08
N PHE A 27 -6.31 -0.89 -9.77
CA PHE A 27 -7.07 -1.67 -8.79
C PHE A 27 -8.56 -1.31 -8.82
N ARG A 28 -8.89 -0.02 -8.92
CA ARG A 28 -10.27 0.49 -9.06
C ARG A 28 -10.94 0.02 -10.35
N LEU A 29 -10.16 -0.23 -11.40
CA LEU A 29 -10.61 -0.80 -12.66
C LEU A 29 -10.59 -2.35 -12.67
N GLU A 30 -10.35 -2.99 -11.51
CA GLU A 30 -10.23 -4.44 -11.34
C GLU A 30 -9.12 -5.08 -12.19
N ARG A 31 -8.17 -4.27 -12.67
CA ARG A 31 -6.99 -4.68 -13.43
C ARG A 31 -5.87 -5.08 -12.48
N TYR A 32 -6.08 -6.20 -11.78
CA TYR A 32 -5.23 -6.61 -10.66
C TYR A 32 -3.78 -6.90 -11.05
N ALA A 33 -3.52 -7.42 -12.25
CA ALA A 33 -2.16 -7.68 -12.73
C ALA A 33 -1.36 -6.38 -12.90
N GLU A 34 -1.95 -5.37 -13.55
CA GLU A 34 -1.31 -4.06 -13.70
C GLU A 34 -1.20 -3.30 -12.39
N ALA A 35 -2.20 -3.43 -11.51
CA ALA A 35 -2.15 -2.87 -10.16
C ALA A 35 -0.96 -3.44 -9.37
N ARG A 36 -0.81 -4.77 -9.38
CA ARG A 36 0.31 -5.48 -8.75
C ARG A 36 1.66 -5.00 -9.28
N ALA A 37 1.80 -4.91 -10.60
CA ALA A 37 3.03 -4.43 -11.22
C ALA A 37 3.37 -3.00 -10.77
N ALA A 38 2.39 -2.10 -10.79
CA ALA A 38 2.59 -0.71 -10.37
C ALA A 38 2.93 -0.57 -8.88
N PHE A 39 2.24 -1.29 -7.99
CA PHE A 39 2.59 -1.25 -6.57
C PHE A 39 3.94 -1.91 -6.28
N ASN A 40 4.32 -2.98 -6.99
CA ASN A 40 5.67 -3.56 -6.86
C ASN A 40 6.74 -2.52 -7.24
N GLN A 41 6.57 -1.81 -8.36
CA GLN A 41 7.46 -0.70 -8.73
C GLN A 41 7.54 0.37 -7.63
N ALA A 42 6.40 0.73 -7.03
CA ALA A 42 6.40 1.66 -5.90
C ALA A 42 7.21 1.15 -4.69
N THR A 43 7.09 -0.15 -4.36
CA THR A 43 7.86 -0.77 -3.28
C THR A 43 9.34 -0.97 -3.58
N GLU A 44 9.71 -1.17 -4.84
CA GLU A 44 11.11 -1.24 -5.28
C GLU A 44 11.79 0.14 -5.17
N ILE A 45 11.10 1.19 -5.60
CA ILE A 45 11.62 2.57 -5.54
C ILE A 45 11.66 3.07 -4.10
N ARG A 46 10.63 2.77 -3.30
CA ARG A 46 10.60 3.09 -1.88
C ARG A 46 10.04 1.94 -1.05
N PRO A 47 10.91 1.09 -0.49
CA PRO A 47 10.51 -0.02 0.39
C PRO A 47 9.81 0.43 1.67
N THR A 48 9.93 1.69 2.06
CA THR A 48 9.27 2.26 3.24
C THR A 48 7.90 2.89 2.92
N LEU A 49 7.41 2.80 1.68
CA LEU A 49 6.11 3.35 1.30
C LEU A 49 4.97 2.43 1.76
N VAL A 50 4.50 2.65 2.99
CA VAL A 50 3.46 1.84 3.64
C VAL A 50 2.19 1.65 2.79
N PRO A 51 1.62 2.68 2.12
CA PRO A 51 0.45 2.51 1.25
C PRO A 51 0.67 1.51 0.11
N ALA A 52 1.89 1.43 -0.47
CA ALA A 52 2.16 0.51 -1.57
C ALA A 52 2.11 -0.96 -1.10
N TRP A 53 2.67 -1.27 0.07
CA TRP A 53 2.58 -2.60 0.67
C TRP A 53 1.15 -2.98 1.08
N TYR A 54 0.40 -2.03 1.66
CA TYR A 54 -1.01 -2.21 2.00
C TYR A 54 -1.86 -2.52 0.74
N ASN A 55 -1.62 -1.78 -0.33
CA ASN A 55 -2.34 -1.96 -1.58
C ASN A 55 -1.95 -3.27 -2.28
N LEU A 56 -0.67 -3.67 -2.25
CA LEU A 56 -0.25 -5.01 -2.69
C LEU A 56 -0.96 -6.12 -1.92
N ALA A 57 -1.12 -5.99 -0.60
CA ALA A 57 -1.88 -6.95 0.18
C ALA A 57 -3.34 -7.04 -0.28
N SER A 58 -3.96 -5.90 -0.59
CA SER A 58 -5.34 -5.84 -1.08
C SER A 58 -5.47 -6.54 -2.44
N VAL A 59 -4.51 -6.35 -3.35
CA VAL A 59 -4.41 -7.11 -4.61
C VAL A 59 -4.28 -8.61 -4.35
N CYS A 60 -3.39 -9.01 -3.43
CA CYS A 60 -3.20 -10.43 -3.11
C CYS A 60 -4.48 -11.08 -2.58
N VAL A 61 -5.30 -10.35 -1.80
CA VAL A 61 -6.62 -10.86 -1.38
C VAL A 61 -7.58 -11.00 -2.56
N ALA A 62 -7.63 -10.01 -3.46
CA ALA A 62 -8.45 -10.09 -4.67
C ALA A 62 -8.05 -11.28 -5.57
N GLU A 63 -6.77 -11.61 -5.61
CA GLU A 63 -6.23 -12.79 -6.31
C GLU A 63 -6.40 -14.11 -5.53
N GLY A 64 -6.95 -14.09 -4.31
CA GLY A 64 -7.08 -15.28 -3.45
C GLY A 64 -5.79 -15.75 -2.77
N LYS A 65 -4.68 -15.04 -2.93
CA LYS A 65 -3.35 -15.34 -2.36
C LYS A 65 -3.23 -14.83 -0.93
N LYS A 66 -3.89 -15.52 0.00
CA LYS A 66 -4.02 -15.08 1.40
C LYS A 66 -2.70 -15.01 2.15
N GLU A 67 -1.84 -16.00 1.95
CA GLU A 67 -0.53 -16.10 2.60
C GLU A 67 0.35 -14.94 2.17
N GLU A 68 0.36 -14.64 0.86
CA GLU A 68 1.12 -13.51 0.33
C GLU A 68 0.58 -12.18 0.88
N ALA A 69 -0.75 -12.02 0.96
CA ALA A 69 -1.36 -10.82 1.53
C ALA A 69 -0.88 -10.56 2.96
N VAL A 70 -0.78 -11.60 3.80
CA VAL A 70 -0.26 -11.49 5.17
C VAL A 70 1.21 -11.04 5.16
N THR A 71 2.06 -11.60 4.28
CA THR A 71 3.46 -11.15 4.16
C THR A 71 3.58 -9.69 3.74
N LYS A 72 2.73 -9.20 2.82
CA LYS A 72 2.74 -7.78 2.43
C LYS A 72 2.27 -6.88 3.57
N LEU A 73 1.25 -7.28 4.33
CA LEU A 73 0.81 -6.57 5.52
C LEU A 73 1.87 -6.54 6.61
N GLU A 74 2.63 -7.61 6.78
CA GLU A 74 3.74 -7.67 7.73
C GLU A 74 4.80 -6.61 7.39
N LYS A 75 5.15 -6.45 6.11
CA LYS A 75 6.06 -5.38 5.67
C LYS A 75 5.51 -3.99 5.95
N ALA A 76 4.22 -3.78 5.68
CA ALA A 76 3.55 -2.51 5.94
C ALA A 76 3.56 -2.18 7.44
N ILE A 77 3.13 -3.11 8.30
CA ILE A 77 3.04 -2.95 9.76
C ILE A 77 4.42 -2.82 10.41
N LYS A 78 5.44 -3.52 9.91
CA LYS A 78 6.81 -3.38 10.41
C LYS A 78 7.37 -1.98 10.15
N THR A 79 6.95 -1.35 9.05
CA THR A 79 7.38 0.00 8.68
C THR A 79 6.59 1.05 9.46
N ASP A 80 5.29 0.85 9.62
CA ASP A 80 4.41 1.72 10.40
C ASP A 80 3.42 0.85 11.21
N PRO A 81 3.70 0.63 12.51
CA PRO A 81 2.84 -0.17 13.38
C PRO A 81 1.43 0.41 13.59
N ASP A 82 1.23 1.72 13.38
CA ASP A 82 -0.05 2.38 13.65
C ASP A 82 -1.12 1.93 12.65
N ILE A 83 -0.71 1.43 11.47
CA ILE A 83 -1.64 0.90 10.48
C ILE A 83 -2.34 -0.39 10.93
N LYS A 84 -1.89 -1.06 12.01
CA LYS A 84 -2.55 -2.27 12.54
C LYS A 84 -4.05 -2.04 12.74
N LYS A 85 -4.42 -0.87 13.28
CA LYS A 85 -5.82 -0.49 13.49
C LYS A 85 -6.58 -0.39 12.17
N THR A 86 -5.99 0.27 11.17
CA THR A 86 -6.54 0.40 9.82
C THR A 86 -6.73 -0.96 9.15
N VAL A 87 -5.74 -1.85 9.23
CA VAL A 87 -5.80 -3.21 8.68
C VAL A 87 -6.91 -4.03 9.34
N ARG A 88 -7.07 -3.93 10.67
CA ARG A 88 -8.12 -4.62 11.44
C ARG A 88 -9.54 -4.21 11.03
N GLN A 89 -9.71 -2.94 10.65
CA GLN A 89 -11.01 -2.35 10.29
C GLN A 89 -11.32 -2.46 8.79
N ALA A 90 -10.34 -2.81 7.96
CA ALA A 90 -10.51 -2.85 6.52
C ALA A 90 -11.31 -4.07 6.04
N ASN A 91 -12.41 -3.81 5.35
CA ASN A 91 -13.28 -4.85 4.79
C ASN A 91 -12.57 -5.77 3.79
N CYS A 92 -11.60 -5.24 3.04
CA CYS A 92 -10.83 -6.02 2.06
C CYS A 92 -10.05 -7.18 2.70
N PHE A 93 -9.71 -7.11 3.99
CA PHE A 93 -9.00 -8.19 4.69
C PHE A 93 -9.91 -9.13 5.48
N LYS A 94 -11.24 -9.04 5.34
CA LYS A 94 -12.18 -9.93 6.02
C LYS A 94 -11.88 -11.41 5.74
N ALA A 95 -11.44 -11.73 4.52
CA ALA A 95 -11.07 -13.08 4.10
C ALA A 95 -9.85 -13.67 4.84
N LEU A 96 -9.04 -12.83 5.50
CA LEU A 96 -7.82 -13.24 6.21
C LEU A 96 -8.06 -13.61 7.67
N TRP A 97 -9.23 -13.33 8.27
CA TRP A 97 -9.50 -13.57 9.70
C TRP A 97 -9.40 -15.04 10.15
N LYS A 98 -9.54 -15.99 9.21
CA LYS A 98 -9.32 -17.42 9.48
C LYS A 98 -7.83 -17.78 9.55
N ASN A 99 -6.95 -16.97 8.96
CA ASN A 99 -5.50 -17.16 8.97
C ASN A 99 -4.94 -16.81 10.37
N LYS A 100 -4.17 -17.73 10.97
CA LYS A 100 -3.63 -17.58 12.33
C LYS A 100 -2.55 -16.48 12.38
N ASP A 101 -1.74 -16.36 11.34
CA ASP A 101 -0.65 -15.39 11.27
C ASP A 101 -1.19 -13.97 11.06
N PHE A 102 -2.25 -13.82 10.25
CA PHE A 102 -2.97 -12.54 10.16
C PHE A 102 -3.47 -12.06 11.53
N LYS A 103 -4.10 -12.95 12.31
CA LYS A 103 -4.59 -12.62 13.66
C LYS A 103 -3.47 -12.21 14.60
N ARG A 104 -2.33 -12.91 14.57
CA ARG A 104 -1.13 -12.54 15.35
C ARG A 104 -0.58 -11.19 14.92
N LEU A 105 -0.52 -10.93 13.61
CA LEU A 105 0.03 -9.71 13.03
C LEU A 105 -0.71 -8.45 13.48
N ILE A 106 -2.04 -8.53 13.61
CA ILE A 106 -2.88 -7.39 14.02
C ILE A 106 -3.25 -7.39 15.50
N ALA A 107 -2.69 -8.29 16.30
CA ALA A 107 -2.86 -8.28 17.75
C ALA A 107 -2.15 -7.05 18.38
N ASN A 108 -2.69 -6.60 19.51
CA ASN A 108 -2.14 -5.49 20.29
C ASN A 108 -0.79 -5.87 20.89
#